data_AF-A0A1V0PY09-F1
#
_entry.id   AF-A0A1V0PY09-F1
#
_cell.length_a   1.000
_cell.length_b   1.000
_cell.length_c   1.000
_cell.angle_alpha   90.00
_cell.angle_beta   90.00
_cell.angle_gamma   90.00
#
_symmetry.space_group_name_H-M   'P 1'
#
loop_
_entity.id
_entity.type
_entity.pdbx_description
1 polymer ?
#
loop_
_entity_poly.entity_id
_entity_poly.type
_entity_poly.pdbx_seq_one_letter_code
_entity_poly.pdbx_strand_id
1 'polypeptide(L)'
;MSRSVPTAAYAILGVSPQDDFKTIRKAWLKLVRRYHPDVVRGDVEGATRKLATLNDAYDKVRAHRAEGKTTADDTLERHRQEAARRAEAARRAEADRREEERRQQEAARREEEQRRKDAARRAEAAKQAEAARQAEAARKAEALRQAEAARRAAARKTAFTVAGRFEHARRIMEPAPEKRTLLVA
;
A
#
# COMPACT_ATOMS: atom_id res chain seq x y z
N MET A 1 -7.93 -8.88 58.53
CA MET A 1 -6.78 -9.42 59.27
C MET A 1 -5.88 -8.26 59.64
N SER A 2 -5.86 -7.88 60.92
CA SER A 2 -5.03 -6.77 61.41
C SER A 2 -3.56 -7.13 61.21
N ARG A 3 -2.85 -6.35 60.38
CA ARG A 3 -1.40 -6.53 60.15
C ARG A 3 -0.68 -6.15 61.43
N SER A 4 -0.34 -7.15 62.24
CA SER A 4 0.48 -6.93 63.43
C SER A 4 1.92 -6.73 62.97
N VAL A 5 2.47 -5.55 63.24
CA VAL A 5 3.89 -5.28 62.99
C VAL A 5 4.71 -6.20 63.89
N PRO A 6 5.66 -6.99 63.36
CA PRO A 6 6.50 -7.86 64.17
C PRO A 6 7.56 -7.03 64.92
N THR A 7 7.13 -6.21 65.89
CA THR A 7 7.95 -5.24 66.64
C THR A 7 9.17 -5.91 67.29
N ALA A 8 9.02 -7.14 67.78
CA ALA A 8 10.13 -7.93 68.33
C ALA A 8 11.24 -8.19 67.30
N ALA A 9 10.90 -8.45 66.04
CA ALA A 9 11.87 -8.71 64.98
C ALA A 9 12.64 -7.44 64.60
N TYR A 10 11.96 -6.29 64.54
CA TYR A 10 12.61 -4.99 64.34
C TYR A 10 13.55 -4.62 65.50
N ALA A 11 13.14 -4.92 66.74
CA ALA A 11 13.97 -4.71 67.93
C ALA A 11 15.23 -5.59 67.94
N ILE A 12 15.14 -6.87 67.55
CA ILE A 12 16.29 -7.80 67.45
C ILE A 12 17.33 -7.30 66.44
N LEU A 13 16.87 -6.74 65.32
CA LEU A 13 17.74 -6.19 64.28
C LEU A 13 18.23 -4.76 64.59
N GLY A 14 17.68 -4.10 65.61
CA GLY A 14 18.02 -2.73 66.00
C GLY A 14 17.62 -1.68 64.97
N VAL A 15 16.50 -1.90 64.26
CA VAL A 15 16.02 -1.01 63.18
C VAL A 15 14.57 -0.62 63.40
N SER A 16 14.17 0.50 62.82
CA SER A 16 12.79 1.00 62.91
C SER A 16 11.89 0.29 61.88
N PRO A 17 10.61 0.03 62.21
CA PRO A 17 9.62 -0.40 61.23
C PRO A 17 9.47 0.52 60.02
N GLN A 18 9.82 1.81 60.18
CA GLN A 18 9.76 2.83 59.14
C GLN A 18 11.02 2.91 58.26
N ASP A 19 12.13 2.27 58.65
CA ASP A 19 13.39 2.34 57.90
C ASP A 19 13.25 1.68 56.51
N ASP A 20 13.96 2.19 55.51
CA ASP A 20 13.95 1.58 54.18
C ASP A 20 14.51 0.13 54.22
N PHE A 21 14.01 -0.74 53.34
CA PHE A 21 14.44 -2.15 53.31
C PHE A 21 15.94 -2.31 53.04
N LYS A 22 16.54 -1.37 52.30
CA LYS A 22 18.00 -1.30 52.08
C LYS A 22 18.76 -1.06 53.39
N THR A 23 18.20 -0.23 54.29
CA THR A 23 18.78 0.08 55.61
C THR A 23 18.66 -1.12 56.54
N ILE A 24 17.49 -1.75 56.59
CA ILE A 24 17.23 -2.98 57.36
C ILE A 24 18.21 -4.10 56.96
N ARG A 25 18.38 -4.33 55.65
CA ARG A 25 19.32 -5.34 55.13
C ARG A 25 20.77 -5.04 55.52
N LYS A 26 21.19 -3.77 55.50
CA LYS A 26 22.53 -3.36 55.93
C LYS A 26 22.76 -3.63 57.42
N ALA A 27 21.77 -3.38 58.28
CA ALA A 27 21.88 -3.64 59.71
C ALA A 27 21.98 -5.15 60.00
N TRP A 28 21.13 -5.97 59.36
CA TRP A 28 21.21 -7.43 59.44
C TRP A 28 22.59 -7.96 58.99
N LEU A 29 23.11 -7.52 57.84
CA LEU A 29 24.44 -7.92 57.35
C LEU A 29 25.56 -7.59 58.34
N LYS A 30 25.49 -6.45 59.03
CA LYS A 30 26.45 -6.09 60.09
C LYS A 30 26.38 -7.04 61.28
N LEU A 31 25.18 -7.43 61.69
CA LEU A 31 24.95 -8.35 62.81
C LEU A 31 25.39 -9.78 62.46
N VAL A 32 25.06 -10.26 61.27
CA VAL A 32 25.52 -11.57 60.75
C VAL A 32 27.04 -11.64 60.72
N ARG A 33 27.71 -10.60 60.21
CA ARG A 33 29.18 -10.56 60.15
C ARG A 33 29.83 -10.51 61.54
N ARG A 34 29.13 -10.00 62.56
CA ARG A 34 29.61 -9.94 63.95
C ARG A 34 29.43 -11.27 64.69
N TYR A 35 28.36 -12.01 64.39
CA TYR A 35 28.02 -13.28 65.06
C TYR A 35 28.24 -14.50 64.16
N HIS A 36 29.05 -14.38 63.11
CA HIS A 36 29.35 -15.50 62.24
C HIS A 36 30.21 -16.53 62.99
N PRO A 37 29.87 -17.83 62.98
CA PRO A 37 30.57 -18.87 63.75
C PRO A 37 32.06 -18.98 63.40
N ASP A 38 32.45 -18.63 62.17
CA ASP A 38 33.86 -18.62 61.70
C ASP A 38 34.66 -17.40 62.19
N VAL A 39 33.98 -16.33 62.61
CA VAL A 39 34.62 -15.08 63.06
C VAL A 39 34.71 -15.03 64.60
N VAL A 40 33.81 -15.74 65.29
CA VAL A 40 33.77 -15.81 66.75
C VAL A 40 34.72 -16.91 67.24
N ARG A 41 35.80 -16.54 67.91
CA ARG A 41 36.69 -17.51 68.58
C ARG A 41 36.06 -18.00 69.88
N GLY A 42 35.84 -19.31 69.99
CA GLY A 42 35.36 -19.96 71.22
C GLY A 42 33.90 -20.39 71.14
N ASP A 43 32.96 -19.52 71.54
CA ASP A 43 31.53 -19.84 71.68
C ASP A 43 30.80 -19.86 70.32
N VAL A 44 31.11 -20.88 69.52
CA VAL A 44 30.49 -21.14 68.22
C VAL A 44 28.99 -21.43 68.35
N GLU A 45 28.58 -22.11 69.42
CA GLU A 45 27.16 -22.44 69.64
C GLU A 45 26.32 -21.20 69.98
N GLY A 46 26.82 -20.32 70.85
CA GLY A 46 26.14 -19.06 71.16
C GLY A 46 26.07 -18.13 69.95
N ALA A 47 27.11 -18.11 69.12
CA ALA A 47 27.12 -17.40 67.84
C ALA A 47 26.05 -17.96 66.89
N THR A 48 25.95 -19.28 66.78
CA THR A 48 24.95 -19.97 65.95
C THR A 48 23.51 -19.69 66.41
N ARG A 49 23.26 -19.75 67.73
CA ARG A 49 21.95 -19.40 68.32
C ARG A 49 21.56 -17.96 68.01
N LYS A 50 22.49 -17.01 68.15
CA LYS A 50 22.24 -15.59 67.82
C LYS A 50 22.00 -15.39 66.33
N LEU A 51 22.75 -16.06 65.47
CA LEU A 51 22.57 -15.99 64.02
C LEU A 51 21.20 -16.53 63.59
N ALA A 52 20.75 -17.64 64.18
CA ALA A 52 19.42 -18.19 63.94
C ALA A 52 18.32 -17.18 64.32
N THR A 53 18.43 -16.54 65.49
CA THR A 53 17.50 -15.48 65.92
C THR A 53 17.51 -14.26 65.00
N LEU A 54 18.68 -13.86 64.51
CA LEU A 54 18.81 -12.75 63.55
C LEU A 54 18.18 -13.08 62.20
N ASN A 55 18.32 -14.31 61.72
CA ASN A 55 17.72 -14.77 60.47
C ASN A 55 16.19 -14.87 60.59
N ASP A 56 15.68 -15.46 61.66
CA ASP A 56 14.24 -15.53 61.94
C ASP A 56 13.60 -14.13 62.03
N ALA A 57 14.28 -13.19 62.70
CA ALA A 57 13.84 -11.80 62.75
C ALA A 57 13.83 -11.14 61.37
N TYR A 58 14.88 -11.35 60.55
CA TYR A 58 14.95 -10.81 59.20
C TYR A 58 13.85 -11.37 58.28
N ASP A 59 13.58 -12.66 58.36
CA ASP A 59 12.52 -13.31 57.57
C ASP A 59 11.12 -12.80 57.96
N LYS A 60 10.85 -12.59 59.25
CA LYS A 60 9.60 -11.97 59.73
C LYS A 60 9.42 -10.53 59.23
N VAL A 61 10.49 -9.73 59.26
CA VAL A 61 10.46 -8.36 58.72
C VAL A 61 10.25 -8.36 57.21
N ARG A 62 10.91 -9.28 56.49
CA ARG A 62 10.75 -9.46 55.04
C ARG A 62 9.34 -9.89 54.68
N ALA A 63 8.74 -10.82 55.42
CA ALA A 63 7.37 -11.28 55.22
C ALA A 63 6.35 -10.14 55.44
N HIS A 64 6.44 -9.43 56.57
CA HIS A 64 5.58 -8.29 56.86
C HIS A 64 5.66 -7.18 55.80
N ARG A 65 6.86 -6.93 55.24
CA ARG A 65 7.06 -5.96 54.15
C ARG A 65 6.54 -6.47 52.81
N ALA A 66 6.68 -7.76 52.52
CA ALA A 66 6.14 -8.38 51.31
C ALA A 66 4.61 -8.37 51.30
N GLU A 67 3.99 -8.63 52.46
CA GLU A 67 2.54 -8.49 52.67
C GLU A 67 2.06 -7.02 52.59
N GLY A 68 2.95 -6.07 52.85
CA GLY A 68 2.73 -4.64 52.69
C GLY A 68 2.77 -4.16 51.23
N LYS A 69 3.39 -4.91 50.31
CA LYS A 69 3.24 -4.69 48.86
C LYS A 69 1.83 -5.11 48.48
N THR A 70 0.91 -4.16 48.59
CA THR A 70 -0.52 -4.47 48.55
C THR A 70 -0.89 -5.20 47.26
N THR A 71 -1.78 -6.18 47.37
CA THR A 71 -2.42 -6.80 46.21
C THR A 71 -3.02 -5.77 45.25
N ALA A 72 -3.40 -4.59 45.75
CA ALA A 72 -3.87 -3.46 44.96
C ALA A 72 -2.76 -2.86 44.05
N ASP A 73 -1.53 -2.72 44.55
CA ASP A 73 -0.39 -2.21 43.76
C ASP A 73 0.00 -3.20 42.65
N ASP A 74 0.05 -4.49 42.98
CA ASP A 74 0.29 -5.55 41.98
C ASP A 74 -0.85 -5.66 40.95
N THR A 75 -2.10 -5.50 41.40
CA THR A 75 -3.27 -5.50 40.52
C THR A 75 -3.27 -4.27 39.61
N LEU A 76 -2.89 -3.10 40.13
CA LEU A 76 -2.76 -1.88 39.35
C LEU A 76 -1.64 -1.99 38.32
N GLU A 77 -0.49 -2.56 38.70
CA GLU A 77 0.62 -2.80 37.79
C GLU A 77 0.24 -3.79 36.68
N ARG A 78 -0.47 -4.88 37.01
CA ARG A 78 -1.05 -5.81 36.02
C ARG A 78 -2.02 -5.11 35.07
N HIS A 79 -2.97 -4.33 35.58
CA HIS A 79 -3.91 -3.59 34.74
C HIS A 79 -3.19 -2.59 33.83
N ARG A 80 -2.13 -1.94 34.32
CA ARG A 80 -1.32 -1.03 33.52
C ARG A 80 -0.57 -1.76 32.41
N GLN A 81 0.03 -2.92 32.71
CA GLN A 81 0.69 -3.75 31.72
C GLN A 81 -0.30 -4.29 30.68
N GLU A 82 -1.50 -4.70 31.11
CA GLU A 82 -2.55 -5.17 30.20
C GLU A 82 -3.06 -4.02 29.31
N ALA A 83 -3.28 -2.84 29.88
CA ALA A 83 -3.67 -1.65 29.11
C ALA A 83 -2.60 -1.27 28.08
N ALA A 84 -1.32 -1.36 28.44
CA ALA A 84 -0.20 -1.13 27.51
C ALA A 84 -0.20 -2.15 26.36
N ARG A 85 -0.36 -3.44 26.65
CA ARG A 85 -0.46 -4.50 25.62
C ARG A 85 -1.66 -4.31 24.71
N ARG A 86 -2.82 -3.93 25.26
CA ARG A 86 -4.03 -3.63 24.48
C ARG A 86 -3.82 -2.41 23.57
N ALA A 87 -3.14 -1.37 24.06
CA ALA A 87 -2.81 -0.20 23.26
C ALA A 87 -1.85 -0.53 22.11
N GLU A 88 -0.84 -1.37 22.36
CA GLU A 88 0.08 -1.85 21.32
C GLU A 88 -0.65 -2.69 20.27
N ALA A 89 -1.49 -3.63 20.69
CA ALA A 89 -2.32 -4.43 19.79
C ALA A 89 -3.24 -3.56 18.92
N ALA A 90 -3.85 -2.52 19.50
CA ALA A 90 -4.69 -1.57 18.76
C ALA A 90 -3.88 -0.80 17.71
N ARG A 91 -2.66 -0.32 18.04
CA ARG A 91 -1.77 0.35 17.09
C ARG A 91 -1.36 -0.55 15.94
N ARG A 92 -1.08 -1.82 16.24
CA ARG A 92 -0.73 -2.81 15.21
C ARG A 92 -1.90 -3.08 14.28
N ALA A 93 -3.10 -3.29 14.82
CA ALA A 93 -4.32 -3.47 14.02
C ALA A 93 -4.66 -2.23 13.16
N GLU A 94 -4.36 -1.03 13.63
CA GLU A 94 -4.48 0.19 12.82
C GLU A 94 -3.44 0.24 11.70
N ALA A 95 -2.19 -0.12 11.97
CA ALA A 95 -1.14 -0.18 10.96
C ALA A 95 -1.48 -1.20 9.85
N ASP A 96 -1.97 -2.39 10.22
CA ASP A 96 -2.37 -3.43 9.27
C ASP A 96 -3.54 -2.94 8.38
N ARG A 97 -4.54 -2.26 8.96
CA ARG A 97 -5.65 -1.66 8.19
C ARG A 97 -5.17 -0.59 7.22
N ARG A 98 -4.29 0.31 7.65
CA ARG A 98 -3.72 1.36 6.78
C ARG A 98 -2.89 0.75 5.63
N GLU A 99 -2.18 -0.34 5.90
CA GLU A 99 -1.45 -1.05 4.86
C GLU A 99 -2.40 -1.71 3.84
N GLU A 100 -3.49 -2.33 4.30
CA GLU A 100 -4.51 -2.89 3.43
C GLU A 100 -5.17 -1.81 2.56
N GLU A 101 -5.57 -0.67 3.15
CA GLU A 101 -6.10 0.47 2.41
C GLU A 101 -5.12 0.98 1.35
N ARG A 102 -3.81 1.04 1.66
CA ARG A 102 -2.77 1.40 0.68
C ARG A 102 -2.71 0.40 -0.48
N ARG A 103 -2.78 -0.90 -0.20
CA ARG A 103 -2.81 -1.95 -1.23
C ARG A 103 -4.05 -1.83 -2.11
N GLN A 104 -5.21 -1.53 -1.53
CA GLN A 104 -6.45 -1.32 -2.29
C GLN A 104 -6.36 -0.07 -3.18
N GLN A 105 -5.81 1.04 -2.67
CA GLN A 105 -5.60 2.24 -3.47
C GLN A 105 -4.61 2.00 -4.62
N GLU A 106 -3.55 1.25 -4.39
CA GLU A 106 -2.60 0.89 -5.43
C GLU A 106 -3.23 -0.01 -6.50
N ALA A 107 -4.02 -1.02 -6.08
CA ALA A 107 -4.78 -1.85 -7.00
C ALA A 107 -5.76 -1.02 -7.85
N ALA A 108 -6.52 -0.12 -7.22
CA ALA A 108 -7.43 0.78 -7.91
C ALA A 108 -6.72 1.70 -8.93
N ARG A 109 -5.55 2.25 -8.57
CA ARG A 109 -4.72 3.05 -9.50
C ARG A 109 -4.25 2.23 -10.69
N ARG A 110 -3.79 1.00 -10.46
CA ARG A 110 -3.36 0.08 -11.53
C ARG A 110 -4.52 -0.28 -12.47
N GLU A 111 -5.70 -0.54 -11.92
CA GLU A 111 -6.90 -0.78 -12.72
C GLU A 111 -7.31 0.45 -13.55
N GLU A 112 -7.28 1.65 -12.95
CA GLU A 112 -7.58 2.89 -13.67
C GLU A 112 -6.58 3.14 -14.79
N GLU A 113 -5.28 2.95 -14.53
CA GLU A 113 -4.24 3.05 -15.55
C GLU A 113 -4.48 2.08 -16.70
N GLN A 114 -4.86 0.83 -16.40
CA GLN A 114 -5.16 -0.17 -17.41
C GLN A 114 -6.39 0.22 -18.25
N ARG A 115 -7.45 0.71 -17.60
CA ARG A 115 -8.64 1.25 -18.31
C ARG A 115 -8.28 2.41 -19.22
N ARG A 116 -7.39 3.31 -18.78
CA ARG A 116 -6.89 4.42 -19.60
C ARG A 116 -6.11 3.91 -20.82
N LYS A 117 -5.23 2.92 -20.65
CA LYS A 117 -4.50 2.29 -21.77
C LYS A 117 -5.44 1.62 -22.75
N ASP A 118 -6.42 0.86 -22.27
CA ASP A 118 -7.41 0.19 -23.13
C ASP A 118 -8.31 1.19 -23.86
N ALA A 119 -8.73 2.26 -23.20
CA ALA A 119 -9.47 3.35 -23.83
C ALA A 119 -8.65 4.04 -24.91
N ALA A 120 -7.36 4.31 -24.67
CA ALA A 120 -6.47 4.91 -25.65
C ALA A 120 -6.30 4.00 -26.89
N ARG A 121 -6.09 2.69 -26.70
CA ARG A 121 -6.01 1.70 -27.79
C ARG A 121 -7.29 1.65 -28.61
N ARG A 122 -8.46 1.68 -27.94
CA ARG A 122 -9.76 1.71 -28.62
C ARG A 122 -9.97 3.00 -29.41
N ALA A 123 -9.56 4.14 -28.88
CA ALA A 123 -9.64 5.41 -29.57
C ALA A 123 -8.72 5.44 -30.81
N GLU A 124 -7.52 4.88 -30.70
CA GLU A 124 -6.61 4.74 -31.84
C GLU A 124 -7.19 3.80 -32.91
N ALA A 125 -7.68 2.63 -32.51
CA ALA A 125 -8.34 1.69 -33.43
C ALA A 125 -9.55 2.33 -34.13
N ALA A 126 -10.35 3.14 -33.42
CA ALA A 126 -11.47 3.87 -34.00
C ALA A 126 -11.01 4.89 -35.06
N LYS A 127 -9.93 5.65 -34.79
CA LYS A 127 -9.34 6.59 -35.76
C LYS A 127 -8.83 5.86 -37.01
N GLN A 128 -8.16 4.72 -36.83
CA GLN A 128 -7.67 3.91 -37.95
C GLN A 128 -8.84 3.35 -38.78
N ALA A 129 -9.92 2.88 -38.13
CA ALA A 129 -11.11 2.39 -38.82
C ALA A 129 -11.82 3.51 -39.60
N GLU A 130 -11.90 4.72 -39.04
CA GLU A 130 -12.46 5.87 -39.75
C GLU A 130 -11.60 6.25 -40.97
N ALA A 131 -10.29 6.33 -40.81
CA ALA A 131 -9.36 6.60 -41.91
C ALA A 131 -9.49 5.54 -43.03
N ALA A 132 -9.64 4.26 -42.67
CA ALA A 132 -9.87 3.18 -43.63
C ALA A 132 -11.19 3.36 -44.40
N ARG A 133 -12.28 3.73 -43.71
CA ARG A 133 -13.58 4.03 -44.35
C ARG A 133 -13.48 5.22 -45.30
N GLN A 134 -12.79 6.28 -44.90
CA GLN A 134 -12.56 7.45 -45.76
C GLN A 134 -11.73 7.08 -47.00
N ALA A 135 -10.69 6.26 -46.85
CA ALA A 135 -9.89 5.77 -47.97
C ALA A 135 -10.71 4.89 -48.93
N GLU A 136 -11.57 4.02 -48.41
CA GLU A 136 -12.49 3.21 -49.23
C GLU A 136 -13.50 4.08 -49.98
N ALA A 137 -14.09 5.07 -49.31
CA ALA A 137 -15.01 6.03 -49.92
C ALA A 137 -14.31 6.83 -51.04
N ALA A 138 -13.08 7.27 -50.82
CA ALA A 138 -12.28 7.96 -51.83
C ALA A 138 -12.01 7.07 -53.06
N ARG A 139 -11.63 5.80 -52.86
CA ARG A 139 -11.45 4.83 -53.95
C ARG A 139 -12.74 4.60 -54.75
N LYS A 140 -13.88 4.47 -54.07
CA LYS A 140 -15.19 4.36 -54.73
C LYS A 140 -15.53 5.61 -55.54
N ALA A 141 -15.29 6.80 -54.99
CA ALA A 141 -15.53 8.06 -55.69
C ALA A 141 -14.64 8.21 -56.93
N GLU A 142 -13.37 7.82 -56.84
CA GLU A 142 -12.46 7.81 -57.98
C GLU A 142 -12.90 6.82 -59.05
N ALA A 143 -13.28 5.59 -58.67
CA ALA A 143 -13.79 4.59 -59.59
C ALA A 143 -15.04 5.09 -60.34
N LEU A 144 -15.94 5.80 -59.66
CA LEU A 144 -17.11 6.43 -60.30
C LEU A 144 -16.69 7.51 -61.30
N ARG A 145 -15.72 8.38 -60.96
CA ARG A 145 -15.19 9.40 -61.89
C ARG A 145 -14.56 8.77 -63.12
N GLN A 146 -13.77 7.70 -62.94
CA GLN A 146 -13.17 6.97 -64.06
C GLN A 146 -14.24 6.31 -64.95
N ALA A 147 -15.27 5.70 -64.36
CA ALA A 147 -16.39 5.13 -65.10
C ALA A 147 -17.18 6.19 -65.89
N GLU A 148 -17.43 7.36 -65.29
CA GLU A 148 -18.08 8.47 -65.99
C GLU A 148 -17.21 9.01 -67.13
N ALA A 149 -15.91 9.19 -66.90
CA ALA A 149 -14.96 9.61 -67.94
C ALA A 149 -14.92 8.60 -69.10
N ALA A 150 -14.92 7.30 -68.81
CA ALA A 150 -14.99 6.24 -69.81
C ALA A 150 -16.31 6.29 -70.61
N ARG A 151 -17.45 6.52 -69.94
CA ARG A 151 -18.76 6.70 -70.60
C ARG A 151 -18.77 7.92 -71.51
N ARG A 152 -18.22 9.06 -71.05
CA ARG A 152 -18.10 10.29 -71.87
C ARG A 152 -17.17 10.05 -73.07
N ALA A 153 -16.06 9.36 -72.89
CA ALA A 153 -15.14 9.01 -73.98
C ALA A 153 -15.80 8.07 -75.01
N ALA A 154 -16.55 7.08 -74.54
CA ALA A 154 -17.35 6.20 -75.41
C ALA A 154 -18.40 7.01 -76.19
N ALA A 155 -19.17 7.87 -75.51
CA ALA A 155 -20.14 8.74 -76.14
C ALA A 155 -19.50 9.67 -77.20
N ARG A 156 -18.32 10.23 -76.91
CA ARG A 156 -17.57 11.06 -77.87
C ARG A 156 -17.13 10.26 -79.10
N LYS A 157 -16.64 9.03 -78.93
CA LYS A 157 -16.31 8.13 -80.06
C LYS A 157 -17.55 7.80 -80.89
N THR A 158 -18.69 7.52 -80.25
CA THR A 158 -19.96 7.28 -80.95
C THR A 158 -20.42 8.53 -81.72
N ALA A 159 -20.37 9.72 -81.10
CA ALA A 159 -20.71 10.98 -81.77
C ALA A 159 -19.80 11.26 -82.98
N PHE A 160 -18.48 11.04 -82.83
CA PHE A 160 -17.52 11.18 -83.92
C PHE A 160 -17.80 10.23 -85.09
N THR A 161 -18.12 8.95 -84.81
CA THR A 161 -18.46 7.98 -85.87
C THR A 161 -19.80 8.26 -86.55
N VAL A 162 -20.79 8.80 -85.84
CA VAL A 162 -22.06 9.26 -86.44
C VAL A 162 -21.82 10.50 -87.32
N ALA A 163 -21.06 11.48 -86.83
CA ALA A 163 -20.71 12.68 -87.59
C ALA A 163 -19.90 12.33 -88.86
N GLY A 164 -18.94 11.41 -88.77
CA GLY A 164 -18.17 10.94 -89.94
C GLY A 164 -19.04 10.22 -90.99
N ARG A 165 -20.05 9.46 -90.56
CA ARG A 165 -21.05 8.88 -91.49
C ARG A 165 -21.89 9.97 -92.17
N PHE A 166 -22.25 11.02 -91.44
CA PHE A 166 -23.00 12.16 -91.98
C PHE A 166 -22.17 12.98 -92.98
N GLU A 167 -20.90 13.25 -92.67
CA GLU A 167 -19.93 13.91 -93.56
C GLU A 167 -19.67 13.10 -94.83
N HIS A 168 -19.49 11.77 -94.73
CA HIS A 168 -19.31 10.92 -95.91
C HIS A 168 -20.56 10.91 -96.80
N ALA A 169 -21.76 10.83 -96.20
CA ALA A 169 -23.03 10.94 -96.92
C ALA A 169 -23.22 12.32 -97.58
N ARG A 170 -22.81 13.40 -96.89
CA ARG A 170 -22.84 14.76 -97.44
C ARG A 170 -21.89 14.92 -98.62
N ARG A 171 -20.68 14.35 -98.55
CA ARG A 171 -19.69 14.38 -99.63
C ARG A 171 -20.11 13.58 -100.87
N ILE A 172 -20.90 12.52 -100.70
CA ILE A 172 -21.50 11.76 -101.81
C ILE A 172 -22.63 12.56 -102.47
N MET A 173 -23.30 13.46 -101.74
CA MET A 173 -24.37 14.33 -102.25
C MET A 173 -23.91 15.73 -102.72
N GLU A 174 -22.62 16.07 -102.67
CA GLU A 174 -22.11 17.32 -103.26
C GLU A 174 -21.91 17.16 -104.78
N PRO A 175 -22.59 17.95 -105.63
CA PRO A 175 -22.35 17.90 -107.08
C PRO A 175 -20.95 18.43 -107.41
N ALA A 176 -20.24 17.74 -108.29
CA ALA A 176 -18.86 18.07 -108.70
C ALA A 176 -18.75 19.51 -109.22
N PRO A 177 -17.68 20.27 -108.86
CA PRO A 177 -17.55 21.65 -109.31
C PRO A 177 -17.28 21.71 -110.83
N GLU A 178 -18.15 22.41 -111.55
CA GLU A 178 -17.97 22.69 -112.98
C GLU A 178 -16.68 23.48 -113.23
N LYS A 179 -15.82 22.95 -114.11
CA LYS A 179 -14.58 23.60 -114.55
C LYS A 179 -14.93 24.86 -115.34
N ARG A 180 -14.82 26.04 -114.73
CA ARG A 180 -14.93 27.32 -115.43
C ARG A 180 -13.54 27.74 -115.90
N THR A 181 -13.23 27.38 -117.13
CA THR A 181 -12.08 27.84 -117.91
C THR A 181 -12.10 29.35 -118.08
N LEU A 182 -10.95 29.99 -117.81
CA LEU A 182 -10.61 31.37 -118.13
C LEU A 182 -10.78 31.63 -119.64
N LEU A 183 -11.44 32.73 -120.02
CA LEU A 183 -11.21 33.36 -121.32
C LEU A 183 -11.06 34.87 -121.15
N VAL A 184 -9.92 35.34 -121.65
CA VAL A 184 -9.40 36.70 -121.72
C VAL A 184 -10.26 37.57 -122.64
N ALA A 185 -10.50 38.82 -122.24
CA ALA A 185 -10.53 40.02 -123.10
C ALA A 185 -10.36 41.27 -122.23
#